data_AF-A0A094Z0F9-F1
#
_entry.id   AF-A0A094Z0F9-F1
#
_cell.length_a   1.000
_cell.length_b   1.000
_cell.length_c   1.000
_cell.angle_alpha   90.00
_cell.angle_beta   90.00
_cell.angle_gamma   90.00
#
_symmetry.space_group_name_H-M   'P 1'
#
loop_
_entity.id
_entity.type
_entity.pdbx_description
1 polymer ?
#
loop_
_entity_poly.entity_id
_entity_poly.type
_entity_poly.pdbx_seq_one_letter_code
_entity_poly.pdbx_strand_id
1 'polypeptide(L)'
;MQGLGTSDASPLSVQDQYKLANDNFDTDYQAAMGGDYDALTRLQSESQTALSVDKQWLGSGTDYSKAYQDMLTKLQAIGNLGADTFTANLAKQLAAQQVDATLQVNKSIQTMQAAITAELKQFIRVQTLKAA
;
A
#
# COMPACT_ATOMS: atom_id res chain seq x y z
N MET A 1 -1.63 1.88 -17.63
CA MET A 1 -1.54 0.41 -17.86
C MET A 1 -1.42 -0.41 -16.57
N GLN A 2 -1.14 0.18 -15.40
CA GLN A 2 -0.82 -0.56 -14.16
C GLN A 2 -1.95 -1.46 -13.58
N GLY A 3 -3.23 -1.17 -13.85
CA GLY A 3 -4.34 -1.99 -13.31
C GLY A 3 -4.81 -3.15 -14.20
N LEU A 4 -4.36 -3.26 -15.45
CA LEU A 4 -4.85 -4.32 -16.35
C LEU A 4 -4.21 -5.68 -16.07
N GLY A 5 -2.95 -5.67 -15.62
CA GLY A 5 -2.16 -6.88 -15.38
C GLY A 5 -2.60 -7.67 -14.15
N THR A 6 -3.26 -7.06 -13.19
CA THR A 6 -3.67 -7.66 -11.91
C THR A 6 -5.21 -7.75 -11.74
N SER A 7 -5.94 -7.45 -12.82
CA SER A 7 -7.41 -7.56 -12.85
C SER A 7 -7.87 -8.97 -13.19
N ASP A 8 -9.12 -9.31 -12.85
CA ASP A 8 -9.75 -10.58 -13.24
C ASP A 8 -9.85 -10.78 -14.77
N ALA A 9 -9.69 -9.70 -15.54
CA ALA A 9 -9.64 -9.70 -17.00
C ALA A 9 -8.21 -9.81 -17.58
N SER A 10 -7.19 -9.93 -16.72
CA SER A 10 -5.80 -10.01 -17.12
C SER A 10 -5.53 -11.30 -17.92
N PRO A 11 -4.73 -11.23 -19.01
CA PRO A 11 -4.26 -12.42 -19.70
C PRO A 11 -3.15 -13.17 -18.92
N LEU A 12 -2.67 -12.61 -17.81
CA LEU A 12 -1.62 -13.21 -16.98
C LEU A 12 -2.18 -14.34 -16.10
N SER A 13 -1.34 -15.34 -15.85
CA SER A 13 -1.65 -16.38 -14.85
C SER A 13 -1.74 -15.77 -13.45
N VAL A 14 -2.55 -16.34 -12.55
CA VAL A 14 -2.68 -15.84 -11.16
C VAL A 14 -1.32 -15.76 -10.46
N GLN A 15 -0.39 -16.66 -10.78
CA GLN A 15 0.98 -16.62 -10.26
C GLN A 15 1.77 -15.39 -10.76
N ASP A 16 1.64 -15.06 -12.04
CA ASP A 16 2.29 -13.88 -12.63
C ASP A 16 1.66 -12.58 -12.13
N GLN A 17 0.34 -12.58 -11.93
CA GLN A 17 -0.36 -11.47 -11.29
C GLN A 17 0.11 -11.28 -9.84
N TYR A 18 0.29 -12.38 -9.10
CA TYR A 18 0.81 -12.37 -7.74
C TYR A 18 2.20 -11.76 -7.70
N LYS A 19 3.10 -12.22 -8.58
CA LYS A 19 4.45 -11.67 -8.68
C LYS A 19 4.43 -10.19 -9.05
N LEU A 20 3.66 -9.80 -10.06
CA LEU A 20 3.57 -8.41 -10.52
C LEU A 20 3.03 -7.47 -9.43
N ALA A 21 1.96 -7.86 -8.74
CA ALA A 21 1.36 -7.03 -7.70
C ALA A 21 2.31 -6.83 -6.51
N ASN A 22 3.01 -7.89 -6.09
CA ASN A 22 4.00 -7.80 -5.02
C ASN A 22 5.24 -7.00 -5.45
N ASP A 23 5.73 -7.18 -6.69
CA ASP A 23 6.85 -6.42 -7.23
C ASP A 23 6.51 -4.90 -7.32
N ASN A 24 5.29 -4.55 -7.73
CA ASN A 24 4.82 -3.15 -7.75
C ASN A 24 4.75 -2.56 -6.34
N PHE A 25 4.12 -3.28 -5.41
CA PHE A 25 4.03 -2.84 -4.01
C PHE A 25 5.43 -2.65 -3.40
N ASP A 26 6.34 -3.61 -3.56
CA ASP A 26 7.68 -3.51 -2.98
C ASP A 26 8.51 -2.39 -3.63
N THR A 27 8.35 -2.15 -4.92
CA THR A 27 9.01 -1.04 -5.62
C THR A 27 8.54 0.31 -5.07
N ASP A 28 7.23 0.52 -4.97
CA ASP A 28 6.68 1.77 -4.43
C ASP A 28 6.93 1.90 -2.92
N TYR A 29 7.01 0.79 -2.19
CA TYR A 29 7.43 0.79 -0.78
C TYR A 29 8.84 1.33 -0.62
N GLN A 30 9.81 0.81 -1.39
CA GLN A 30 11.19 1.29 -1.32
C GLN A 30 11.32 2.76 -1.75
N ALA A 31 10.58 3.17 -2.78
CA ALA A 31 10.55 4.57 -3.21
C ALA A 31 9.96 5.49 -2.13
N ALA A 32 8.85 5.09 -1.50
CA ALA A 32 8.24 5.84 -0.40
C ALA A 32 9.15 5.89 0.84
N MET A 33 9.88 4.82 1.15
CA MET A 33 10.91 4.83 2.20
C MET A 33 12.04 5.84 1.91
N GLY A 34 12.33 6.09 0.63
CA GLY A 34 13.23 7.15 0.16
C GLY A 34 12.59 8.55 0.08
N GLY A 35 11.34 8.69 0.52
CA GLY A 35 10.59 9.95 0.52
C GLY A 35 9.89 10.29 -0.79
N ASP A 36 9.74 9.35 -1.73
CA ASP A 36 8.96 9.57 -2.95
C ASP A 36 7.46 9.69 -2.60
N TYR A 37 6.90 10.89 -2.79
CA TYR A 37 5.51 11.17 -2.49
C TYR A 37 4.55 10.52 -3.49
N ASP A 38 4.92 10.42 -4.77
CA ASP A 38 4.06 9.79 -5.76
C ASP A 38 3.95 8.29 -5.46
N ALA A 39 5.05 7.65 -5.08
CA ALA A 39 5.05 6.27 -4.60
C ALA A 39 4.19 6.09 -3.34
N LEU A 40 4.29 7.02 -2.38
CA LEU A 40 3.44 7.02 -1.19
C LEU A 40 1.95 7.03 -1.55
N THR A 41 1.54 7.86 -2.52
CA THR A 41 0.12 7.94 -2.93
C THR A 41 -0.36 6.68 -3.65
N ARG A 42 0.52 5.97 -4.38
CA ARG A 42 0.19 4.70 -5.05
C ARG A 42 0.12 3.52 -4.10
N LEU A 43 0.89 3.53 -3.00
CA LEU A 43 0.97 2.41 -2.06
C LEU A 43 -0.39 1.97 -1.51
N GLN A 44 -1.34 2.89 -1.33
CA GLN A 44 -2.67 2.52 -0.88
C GLN A 44 -3.36 1.56 -1.87
N SER A 45 -3.39 1.91 -3.17
CA SER A 45 -4.01 1.07 -4.20
C SER A 45 -3.20 -0.19 -4.49
N GLU A 46 -1.86 -0.11 -4.45
CA GLU A 46 -0.99 -1.26 -4.66
C GLU A 46 -1.14 -2.30 -3.53
N SER A 47 -1.27 -1.85 -2.28
CA SER A 47 -1.53 -2.74 -1.13
C SER A 47 -2.83 -3.51 -1.30
N GLN A 48 -3.91 -2.84 -1.70
CA GLN A 48 -5.21 -3.49 -1.93
C GLN A 48 -5.14 -4.49 -3.09
N THR A 49 -4.43 -4.14 -4.15
CA THR A 49 -4.22 -5.01 -5.31
C THR A 49 -3.42 -6.25 -4.94
N ALA A 50 -2.27 -6.07 -4.28
CA ALA A 50 -1.42 -7.16 -3.83
C ALA A 50 -2.15 -8.10 -2.87
N LEU A 51 -2.86 -7.59 -1.85
CA LEU A 51 -3.64 -8.44 -0.94
C LEU A 51 -4.78 -9.20 -1.65
N SER A 52 -5.43 -8.58 -2.63
CA SER A 52 -6.46 -9.26 -3.42
C SER A 52 -5.86 -10.46 -4.16
N VAL A 53 -4.75 -10.27 -4.85
CA VAL A 53 -4.11 -11.32 -5.65
C VAL A 53 -3.40 -12.36 -4.75
N ASP A 54 -2.79 -11.95 -3.64
CA ASP A 54 -2.24 -12.84 -2.61
C ASP A 54 -3.29 -13.82 -2.11
N LYS A 55 -4.51 -13.33 -1.86
CA LYS A 55 -5.63 -14.18 -1.43
C LYS A 55 -6.06 -15.17 -2.51
N GLN A 56 -5.99 -14.79 -3.79
CA GLN A 56 -6.30 -15.68 -4.90
C GLN A 56 -5.23 -16.77 -5.07
N TRP A 57 -3.95 -16.43 -4.91
CA TRP A 57 -2.82 -17.34 -5.10
C TRP A 57 -2.53 -18.23 -3.89
N LEU A 58 -2.45 -17.64 -2.69
CA LEU A 58 -2.08 -18.30 -1.43
C LEU A 58 -3.30 -18.86 -0.67
N GLY A 59 -4.51 -18.50 -1.10
CA GLY A 59 -5.74 -18.82 -0.37
C GLY A 59 -5.90 -17.98 0.90
N SER A 60 -6.66 -18.47 1.88
CA SER A 60 -6.91 -17.78 3.16
C SER A 60 -6.16 -18.39 4.35
N GLY A 61 -5.08 -19.14 4.08
CA GLY A 61 -4.34 -19.89 5.08
C GLY A 61 -3.23 -19.10 5.76
N THR A 62 -2.28 -19.83 6.34
CA THR A 62 -1.12 -19.27 7.05
C THR A 62 -0.26 -18.37 6.16
N ASP A 63 -0.06 -18.76 4.89
CA ASP A 63 0.81 -18.01 3.97
C ASP A 63 0.23 -16.64 3.62
N TYR A 64 -1.08 -16.56 3.36
CA TYR A 64 -1.77 -15.27 3.18
C TYR A 64 -1.71 -14.42 4.46
N SER A 65 -1.90 -15.03 5.62
CA SER A 65 -1.81 -14.32 6.90
C SER A 65 -0.41 -13.73 7.14
N LYS A 66 0.64 -14.44 6.70
CA LYS A 66 2.02 -13.98 6.78
C LYS A 66 2.29 -12.84 5.79
N ALA A 67 1.85 -12.96 4.54
CA ALA A 67 1.95 -11.90 3.54
C ALA A 67 1.27 -10.61 4.01
N TYR A 68 0.08 -10.75 4.58
CA TYR A 68 -0.66 -9.64 5.20
C TYR A 68 0.13 -8.97 6.35
N GLN A 69 0.71 -9.74 7.26
CA GLN A 69 1.51 -9.20 8.37
C GLN A 69 2.79 -8.49 7.90
N ASP A 70 3.45 -9.02 6.88
CA ASP A 70 4.63 -8.39 6.27
C ASP A 70 4.26 -7.02 5.67
N MET A 71 3.19 -6.98 4.87
CA MET A 71 2.70 -5.75 4.25
C MET A 71 2.35 -4.69 5.30
N LEU A 72 1.69 -5.08 6.39
CA LEU A 72 1.39 -4.17 7.50
C LEU A 72 2.65 -3.61 8.16
N THR A 73 3.66 -4.45 8.36
CA THR A 73 4.92 -4.04 8.97
C THR A 73 5.62 -2.98 8.10
N LYS A 74 5.62 -3.19 6.78
CA LYS A 74 6.14 -2.22 5.80
C LYS A 74 5.38 -0.90 5.83
N LEU A 75 4.04 -0.94 5.82
CA LEU A 75 3.21 0.26 5.89
C LEU A 75 3.37 1.02 7.22
N GLN A 76 3.53 0.31 8.34
CA GLN A 76 3.81 0.93 9.64
C GLN A 76 5.18 1.61 9.66
N ALA A 77 6.20 1.02 9.03
CA ALA A 77 7.51 1.64 8.90
C ALA A 77 7.42 2.99 8.19
N ILE A 78 6.61 3.10 7.13
CA ILE A 78 6.34 4.37 6.44
C ILE A 78 5.65 5.37 7.36
N GLY A 79 4.64 4.93 8.12
CA GLY A 79 3.95 5.79 9.08
C GLY A 79 4.88 6.39 10.14
N ASN A 80 6.00 5.73 10.42
CA ASN A 80 7.02 6.19 11.37
C ASN A 80 8.09 7.10 10.74
N LEU A 81 8.14 7.26 9.42
CA LEU A 81 9.17 8.07 8.73
C LEU A 81 9.07 9.57 8.98
N GLY A 82 8.03 10.06 9.65
CA GLY A 82 7.82 11.49 9.90
C GLY A 82 7.60 12.29 8.62
N ALA A 83 6.95 13.46 8.74
CA ALA A 83 6.66 14.30 7.58
C ALA A 83 7.93 14.85 6.90
N ASP A 84 9.03 14.97 7.64
CA ASP A 84 10.29 15.54 7.17
C ASP A 84 10.91 14.75 6.01
N THR A 85 10.78 13.41 6.02
CA THR A 85 11.27 12.52 4.97
C THR A 85 10.62 12.80 3.62
N PHE A 86 9.33 13.14 3.62
CA PHE A 86 8.57 13.45 2.40
C PHE A 86 8.67 14.92 2.01
N THR A 87 8.98 15.81 2.96
CA THR A 87 9.02 17.26 2.76
C THR A 87 10.10 17.67 1.76
N ALA A 88 11.26 16.99 1.71
CA ALA A 88 12.35 17.34 0.80
C ALA A 88 12.05 17.03 -0.68
N ASN A 89 11.43 15.89 -0.98
CA ASN A 89 11.01 15.55 -2.34
C ASN A 89 9.73 16.27 -2.73
N LEU A 90 8.83 16.50 -1.77
CA LEU A 90 7.66 17.31 -2.00
C LEU A 90 8.02 18.78 -2.27
N ALA A 91 9.03 19.36 -1.59
CA ALA A 91 9.54 20.69 -1.90
C ALA A 91 10.07 20.81 -3.34
N LYS A 92 10.68 19.74 -3.88
CA LYS A 92 11.07 19.67 -5.30
C LYS A 92 9.87 19.64 -6.24
N GLN A 93 8.80 18.93 -5.89
CA GLN A 93 7.53 18.94 -6.65
C GLN A 93 6.78 20.29 -6.50
N LEU A 94 6.84 20.92 -5.32
CA LEU A 94 6.22 22.22 -5.04
C LEU A 94 6.91 23.41 -5.69
N ALA A 95 8.22 23.31 -5.96
CA ALA A 95 8.90 24.28 -6.80
C ALA A 95 8.24 24.39 -8.20
N ALA A 96 7.40 23.40 -8.58
CA ALA A 96 6.58 23.44 -9.78
C ALA A 96 5.15 24.00 -9.58
N GLN A 97 4.53 24.01 -8.39
CA GLN A 97 3.19 24.57 -8.14
C GLN A 97 2.96 25.04 -6.68
N GLN A 98 2.41 26.25 -6.51
CA GLN A 98 2.10 26.90 -5.22
C GLN A 98 0.92 26.25 -4.49
N VAL A 99 1.15 25.26 -3.62
CA VAL A 99 0.19 24.81 -2.60
C VAL A 99 0.96 24.43 -1.34
N ASP A 100 0.43 24.69 -0.14
CA ASP A 100 1.08 24.38 1.15
C ASP A 100 1.28 22.86 1.35
N ALA A 101 2.43 22.36 0.87
CA ALA A 101 2.89 20.97 0.86
C ALA A 101 2.71 20.26 2.19
N THR A 102 3.15 20.92 3.24
CA THR A 102 3.30 20.34 4.57
C THR A 102 1.93 19.97 5.13
N LEU A 103 0.91 20.79 4.86
CA LEU A 103 -0.45 20.50 5.28
C LEU A 103 -1.07 19.35 4.50
N GLN A 104 -0.78 19.25 3.19
CA GLN A 104 -1.30 18.16 2.37
C GLN A 104 -0.64 16.82 2.69
N VAL A 105 0.68 16.78 2.91
CA VAL A 105 1.39 15.54 3.33
C VAL A 105 0.85 15.02 4.63
N ASN A 106 0.75 15.89 5.63
CA ASN A 106 0.24 15.49 6.93
C ASN A 106 -1.18 14.94 6.81
N LYS A 107 -2.04 15.56 5.99
CA LYS A 107 -3.37 15.03 5.69
C LYS A 107 -3.31 13.69 4.95
N SER A 108 -2.50 13.54 3.90
CA SER A 108 -2.39 12.29 3.13
C SER A 108 -1.88 11.14 3.99
N ILE A 109 -0.86 11.38 4.82
CA ILE A 109 -0.34 10.40 5.78
C ILE A 109 -1.42 10.01 6.80
N GLN A 110 -2.14 10.99 7.36
CA GLN A 110 -3.22 10.73 8.32
C GLN A 110 -4.40 9.98 7.67
N THR A 111 -4.77 10.33 6.44
CA THR A 111 -5.81 9.64 5.67
C THR A 111 -5.40 8.21 5.36
N MET A 112 -4.16 7.97 4.94
CA MET A 112 -3.64 6.62 4.73
C MET A 112 -3.65 5.81 6.02
N GLN A 113 -3.13 6.35 7.14
CA GLN A 113 -3.15 5.67 8.43
C GLN A 113 -4.58 5.33 8.87
N ALA A 114 -5.53 6.24 8.68
CA ALA A 114 -6.92 6.02 9.01
C ALA A 114 -7.57 4.95 8.13
N ALA A 115 -7.34 4.98 6.81
CA ALA A 115 -7.86 3.99 5.87
C ALA A 115 -7.30 2.59 6.18
N ILE A 116 -5.98 2.47 6.37
CA ILE A 116 -5.32 1.22 6.75
C ILE A 116 -5.87 0.71 8.09
N THR A 117 -6.00 1.57 9.09
CA THR A 117 -6.55 1.18 10.41
C THR A 117 -8.02 0.72 10.30
N ALA A 118 -8.81 1.35 9.44
CA ALA A 118 -10.20 0.98 9.22
C ALA A 118 -10.32 -0.38 8.53
N GLU A 119 -9.55 -0.62 7.47
CA GLU A 119 -9.47 -1.92 6.79
C GLU A 119 -8.97 -3.01 7.75
N LEU A 120 -7.97 -2.71 8.57
CA LEU A 120 -7.44 -3.63 9.58
C LEU A 120 -8.48 -4.03 10.63
N LYS A 121 -9.25 -3.06 11.14
CA LYS A 121 -10.36 -3.32 12.07
C LYS A 121 -11.45 -4.14 11.43
N GLN A 122 -11.75 -3.93 10.15
CA GLN A 122 -12.74 -4.73 9.44
C GLN A 122 -12.24 -6.16 9.20
N PHE A 123 -10.98 -6.33 8.80
CA PHE A 123 -10.36 -7.63 8.61
C PHE A 123 -10.36 -8.48 9.90
N ILE A 124 -9.89 -7.91 11.02
CA ILE A 124 -9.89 -8.60 12.32
C ILE A 124 -11.32 -9.01 12.71
N ARG A 125 -12.29 -8.12 12.51
CA ARG A 125 -13.71 -8.37 12.86
C ARG A 125 -14.30 -9.51 12.02
N VAL A 126 -13.99 -9.56 10.72
CA VAL A 126 -14.44 -10.65 9.84
C VAL A 126 -13.77 -11.97 10.20
N GLN A 127 -12.50 -11.97 10.60
CA GLN A 127 -11.77 -13.17 11.02
C GLN A 127 -12.26 -13.71 12.37
N THR A 128 -12.55 -12.84 13.35
CA THR A 128 -13.11 -13.24 14.64
C THR A 128 -14.53 -13.79 14.51
N LEU A 129 -15.34 -13.26 13.58
CA LEU A 129 -16.69 -13.77 13.30
C LEU A 129 -16.71 -15.10 12.55
N LYS A 130 -15.64 -15.46 11.82
CA LYS A 130 -15.51 -16.76 11.13
C LYS A 130 -14.94 -17.88 12.02
N ALA A 131 -14.35 -17.53 13.16
CA ALA A 131 -13.75 -18.46 14.11
C ALA A 131 -14.67 -18.79 15.31
N ALA A 132 -15.89 -18.22 15.35
CA ALA A 132 -16.94 -18.47 16.35
C ALA A 132 -18.10 -19.22 15.71
#